data_AF-A0A655A3R3-F1
#
_entry.id   AF-A0A655A3R3-F1
#
_cell.length_a   1.000
_cell.length_b   1.000
_cell.length_c   1.000
_cell.angle_alpha   90.00
_cell.angle_beta   90.00
_cell.angle_gamma   90.00
#
_symmetry.space_group_name_H-M   'P 1'
#
loop_
_entity.id
_entity.type
_entity.pdbx_description
1 polymer ?
#
loop_
_entity_poly.entity_id
_entity_poly.type
_entity_poly.pdbx_seq_one_letter_code
_entity_poly.pdbx_strand_id
1 'polypeptide(L)'
;MGAQDTRLVWEERRLRREVRATANRLANFDDANLRRSARAAVAAAARVERALEILGDTVPEHLASAGKLRVEHRQASLEELGRLADPPMTKDAVAGRIRRLLSMADRKAKVDGIPDTESVVTPDLLEDA
;
A
#
# COMPACT_ATOMS: atom_id res chain seq x y z
N MET A 1 -6.51 33.16 48.94
CA MET A 1 -5.39 33.33 47.98
C MET A 1 -4.90 31.94 47.60
N GLY A 2 -5.32 31.38 46.46
CA GLY A 2 -4.95 30.01 46.07
C GLY A 2 -5.70 29.47 44.85
N ALA A 3 -6.87 30.05 44.54
CA ALA A 3 -7.66 29.68 43.35
C ALA A 3 -6.93 29.92 42.02
N GLN A 4 -6.10 30.96 41.94
CA GLN A 4 -5.31 31.28 40.74
C GLN A 4 -4.18 30.28 40.53
N ASP A 5 -3.43 29.93 41.59
CA ASP A 5 -2.36 28.94 41.50
C ASP A 5 -2.89 27.54 41.17
N THR A 6 -4.02 27.15 41.78
CA THR A 6 -4.69 25.89 41.43
C THR A 6 -5.20 25.86 39.99
N ARG A 7 -5.66 27.01 39.48
CA ARG A 7 -6.10 27.13 38.08
C ARG A 7 -4.92 26.99 37.12
N LEU A 8 -3.81 27.66 37.38
CA LEU A 8 -2.60 27.57 36.54
C LEU A 8 -2.07 26.14 36.46
N VAL A 9 -1.99 25.44 37.60
CA VAL A 9 -1.58 24.02 37.64
C VAL A 9 -2.58 23.12 36.90
N TRP A 10 -3.88 23.40 36.99
CA TRP A 10 -4.89 22.66 36.26
C TRP A 10 -4.79 22.88 34.74
N GLU A 11 -4.64 24.14 34.30
CA GLU A 11 -4.48 24.51 32.89
C GLU A 11 -3.22 23.87 32.29
N GLU A 12 -2.11 23.92 33.02
CA GLU A 12 -0.86 23.28 32.61
C GLU A 12 -1.02 21.76 32.44
N ARG A 13 -1.65 21.09 33.41
CA ARG A 13 -1.92 19.64 33.33
C ARG A 13 -2.87 19.31 32.18
N ARG A 14 -3.86 20.16 31.91
CA ARG A 14 -4.79 19.99 30.79
C ARG A 14 -4.07 20.12 29.46
N LEU A 15 -3.29 21.19 29.26
CA LEU A 15 -2.48 21.40 28.05
C LEU A 15 -1.54 20.23 27.79
N ARG A 16 -0.80 19.77 28.81
CA ARG A 16 0.08 18.59 28.66
C ARG A 16 -0.68 17.34 28.22
N ARG A 17 -1.91 17.12 28.74
CA ARG A 17 -2.75 15.99 28.32
C ARG A 17 -3.24 16.13 26.88
N GLU A 18 -3.64 17.33 26.45
CA GLU A 18 -4.09 17.59 25.08
C GLU A 18 -2.96 17.37 24.06
N VAL A 19 -1.74 17.84 24.38
CA VAL A 19 -0.54 17.60 23.56
C VAL A 19 -0.24 16.10 23.45
N ARG A 20 -0.21 15.38 24.58
CA ARG A 20 0.02 13.92 24.59
C ARG A 20 -1.06 13.15 23.85
N ALA A 21 -2.33 13.50 24.05
CA ALA A 21 -3.44 12.86 23.36
C ALA A 21 -3.33 13.05 21.84
N THR A 22 -2.95 14.24 21.38
CA THR A 22 -2.75 14.53 19.96
C THR A 22 -1.57 13.74 19.40
N ALA A 23 -0.44 13.72 20.09
CA ALA A 23 0.73 12.93 19.68
C ALA A 23 0.41 11.43 19.58
N ASN A 24 -0.30 10.88 20.56
CA ASN A 24 -0.70 9.46 20.55
C ASN A 24 -1.64 9.15 19.40
N ARG A 25 -2.61 10.03 19.10
CA ARG A 25 -3.51 9.85 17.95
C ARG A 25 -2.74 9.85 16.63
N LEU A 26 -1.78 10.76 16.47
CA LEU A 26 -0.95 10.84 15.27
C LEU A 26 -0.10 9.58 15.11
N ALA A 27 0.61 9.15 16.16
CA ALA A 27 1.43 7.95 16.12
C ALA A 27 0.61 6.69 15.81
N ASN A 28 -0.57 6.55 16.41
CA ASN A 28 -1.48 5.44 16.11
C ASN A 28 -2.00 5.49 14.67
N PHE A 29 -2.28 6.68 14.14
CA PHE A 29 -2.71 6.86 12.77
C PHE A 29 -1.60 6.46 11.78
N ASP A 30 -0.36 6.87 12.05
CA ASP A 30 0.80 6.55 11.20
C ASP A 30 1.09 5.04 11.21
N ASP A 31 1.08 4.39 12.37
CA ASP A 31 1.25 2.93 12.48
C ASP A 31 0.12 2.19 11.72
N ALA A 32 -1.14 2.60 11.91
CA ALA A 32 -2.27 1.99 11.21
C ALA A 32 -2.20 2.19 9.68
N ASN A 33 -1.75 3.37 9.23
CA ASN A 33 -1.61 3.67 7.82
C ASN A 33 -0.44 2.91 7.18
N LEU A 34 0.67 2.76 7.90
CA LEU A 34 1.83 1.99 7.46
C LEU A 34 1.47 0.52 7.28
N ARG A 35 0.85 -0.11 8.29
CA ARG A 35 0.42 -1.51 8.22
C ARG A 35 -0.59 -1.76 7.10
N ARG A 36 -1.60 -0.90 6.97
CA ARG A 36 -2.59 -1.00 5.88
C ARG A 36 -1.91 -0.93 4.52
N SER A 37 -0.97 0.01 4.35
CA SER A 37 -0.29 0.23 3.08
C SER A 37 0.67 -0.92 2.74
N ALA A 38 1.38 -1.45 3.73
CA ALA A 38 2.26 -2.61 3.57
C ALA A 38 1.49 -3.86 3.11
N ARG A 39 0.38 -4.19 3.79
CA ARG A 39 -0.50 -5.30 3.41
C ARG A 39 -1.06 -5.14 1.99
N ALA A 40 -1.51 -3.94 1.65
CA ALA A 40 -1.99 -3.65 0.30
C ALA A 40 -0.89 -3.82 -0.76
N ALA A 41 0.37 -3.44 -0.43
CA ALA A 41 1.52 -3.61 -1.31
C ALA A 41 1.86 -5.09 -1.55
N VAL A 42 1.86 -5.91 -0.49
CA VAL A 42 2.12 -7.35 -0.58
C VAL A 42 1.02 -8.07 -1.36
N ALA A 43 -0.25 -7.76 -1.09
CA ALA A 43 -1.38 -8.29 -1.86
C ALA A 43 -1.27 -7.91 -3.34
N ALA A 44 -0.97 -6.63 -3.63
CA ALA A 44 -0.78 -6.18 -5.00
C ALA A 44 0.38 -6.91 -5.69
N ALA A 45 1.48 -7.20 -4.98
CA ALA A 45 2.60 -7.95 -5.53
C ALA A 45 2.23 -9.39 -5.89
N ALA A 46 1.53 -10.10 -5.02
CA ALA A 46 1.05 -11.47 -5.29
C ALA A 46 0.11 -11.50 -6.50
N ARG A 47 -0.83 -10.55 -6.58
CA ARG A 47 -1.74 -10.43 -7.72
C ARG A 47 -1.02 -10.12 -9.03
N VAL A 48 -0.02 -9.25 -8.99
CA VAL A 48 0.78 -8.87 -10.16
C VAL A 48 1.63 -10.04 -10.63
N GLU A 49 2.22 -10.80 -9.72
CA GLU A 49 2.94 -12.04 -10.03
C GLU A 49 2.02 -13.00 -10.80
N ARG A 50 0.82 -13.23 -10.28
CA ARG A 50 -0.20 -14.03 -10.96
C ARG A 50 -0.62 -13.45 -12.32
N ALA A 51 -0.75 -12.13 -12.42
CA ALA A 51 -1.11 -11.48 -13.68
C ALA A 51 -0.06 -11.68 -14.78
N LEU A 52 1.22 -11.67 -14.41
CA LEU A 52 2.31 -11.94 -15.34
C LEU A 52 2.31 -13.40 -15.81
N GLU A 53 1.97 -14.36 -14.94
CA GLU A 53 1.79 -15.76 -15.32
C GLU A 53 0.63 -15.97 -16.29
N ILE A 54 -0.53 -15.35 -16.02
CA ILE A 54 -1.75 -15.49 -16.84
C ILE A 54 -1.52 -14.96 -18.26
N LEU A 55 -0.85 -13.82 -18.37
CA LEU A 55 -0.68 -13.15 -19.65
C LEU A 55 0.58 -13.58 -20.41
N GLY A 56 1.63 -14.02 -19.70
CA GLY A 56 2.90 -14.42 -20.30
C GLY A 56 3.43 -13.38 -21.28
N ASP A 57 3.78 -13.82 -22.48
CA ASP A 57 4.37 -12.99 -23.55
C ASP A 57 3.39 -11.97 -24.17
N THR A 58 2.10 -12.04 -23.82
CA THR A 58 1.09 -11.10 -24.37
C THR A 58 1.05 -9.76 -23.64
N VAL A 59 1.79 -9.61 -22.53
CA VAL A 59 1.86 -8.35 -21.77
C VAL A 59 2.60 -7.27 -22.57
N PRO A 60 2.04 -6.07 -22.69
CA PRO A 60 2.80 -4.90 -23.16
C PRO A 60 4.00 -4.59 -22.25
N GLU A 61 5.17 -4.34 -22.84
CA GLU A 61 6.44 -4.14 -22.10
C GLU A 61 6.37 -3.09 -20.98
N HIS A 62 5.67 -1.98 -21.21
CA HIS A 62 5.51 -0.91 -20.22
C HIS A 62 4.65 -1.33 -19.00
N LEU A 63 3.83 -2.39 -19.12
CA LEU A 63 3.09 -3.00 -18.03
C LEU A 63 3.91 -4.12 -17.37
N ALA A 64 4.63 -4.93 -18.16
CA ALA A 64 5.55 -5.95 -17.65
C ALA A 64 6.60 -5.34 -16.75
N SER A 65 7.27 -4.27 -17.20
CA SER A 65 8.28 -3.55 -16.41
C SER A 65 7.74 -3.10 -15.04
N ALA A 66 6.58 -2.46 -15.01
CA ALA A 66 5.95 -2.04 -13.75
C ALA A 66 5.52 -3.22 -12.88
N GLY A 67 5.07 -4.32 -13.51
CA GLY A 67 4.70 -5.55 -12.83
C GLY A 67 5.90 -6.22 -12.16
N LYS A 68 6.97 -6.44 -12.91
CA LYS A 68 8.25 -7.00 -12.42
C LYS A 68 8.79 -6.19 -11.26
N LEU A 69 8.79 -4.85 -11.37
CA LEU A 69 9.25 -3.97 -10.31
C LEU A 69 8.43 -4.09 -9.01
N ARG A 70 7.11 -4.29 -9.13
CA ARG A 70 6.23 -4.54 -7.96
C ARG A 70 6.48 -5.91 -7.33
N VAL A 71 6.77 -6.95 -8.12
CA VAL A 71 7.10 -8.29 -7.61
C VAL A 71 8.48 -8.30 -6.92
N GLU A 72 9.45 -7.59 -7.49
CA GLU A 72 10.80 -7.44 -6.94
C GLU A 72 10.78 -6.68 -5.61
N HIS A 73 10.00 -5.60 -5.53
CA HIS A 73 9.89 -4.76 -4.33
C HIS A 73 8.49 -4.85 -3.70
N ARG A 74 8.15 -6.02 -3.16
CA ARG A 74 6.79 -6.34 -2.65
C ARG A 74 6.28 -5.34 -1.61
N GLN A 75 7.15 -4.86 -0.72
CA GLN A 75 6.81 -3.96 0.39
C GLN A 75 6.95 -2.48 0.04
N ALA A 76 7.56 -2.14 -1.10
CA ALA A 76 7.79 -0.74 -1.46
C ALA A 76 6.48 -0.01 -1.76
N SER A 77 6.39 1.23 -1.31
CA SER A 77 5.31 2.14 -1.68
C SER A 77 5.30 2.39 -3.20
N LEU A 78 4.15 2.83 -3.72
CA LEU A 78 4.04 3.21 -5.14
C LEU A 78 4.98 4.37 -5.51
N GLU A 79 5.29 5.24 -4.54
CA GLU A 79 6.22 6.36 -4.73
C GLU A 79 7.67 5.87 -4.83
N GLU A 80 8.06 4.92 -3.99
CA GLU A 80 9.36 4.24 -4.10
C GLU A 80 9.50 3.48 -5.42
N LEU A 81 8.47 2.75 -5.84
CA LEU A 81 8.48 2.12 -7.18
C LEU A 81 8.64 3.13 -8.30
N GLY A 82 7.99 4.28 -8.19
CA GLY A 82 8.10 5.35 -9.18
C GLY A 82 9.54 5.87 -9.31
N ARG A 83 10.26 5.96 -8.19
CA ARG A 83 11.67 6.38 -8.15
C ARG A 83 12.63 5.29 -8.65
N LEU A 84 12.31 4.02 -8.41
CA LEU A 84 13.13 2.87 -8.83
C LEU A 84 12.93 2.52 -10.31
N ALA A 85 11.85 2.96 -10.92
CA ALA A 85 11.59 2.71 -12.32
C ALA A 85 12.59 3.43 -13.23
N ASP A 86 12.89 2.80 -14.37
CA ASP A 86 13.70 3.40 -15.44
C ASP A 86 12.89 3.44 -16.75
N PRO A 87 12.52 4.63 -17.27
CA PRO A 87 12.72 5.95 -16.65
C PRO A 87 11.86 6.16 -15.39
N PRO A 88 12.29 7.05 -14.46
CA PRO A 88 11.50 7.38 -13.27
C PRO A 88 10.11 7.89 -13.63
N MET A 89 9.12 7.50 -12.84
CA MET A 89 7.73 7.89 -13.08
C MET A 89 6.98 8.22 -11.79
N THR A 90 5.86 8.91 -11.93
CA THR A 90 5.05 9.31 -10.76
C THR A 90 4.36 8.11 -10.13
N LYS A 91 3.99 8.25 -8.84
CA LYS A 91 3.18 7.28 -8.09
C LYS A 91 1.95 6.82 -8.89
N ASP A 92 1.24 7.77 -9.50
CA ASP A 92 0.00 7.51 -10.24
C ASP A 92 0.25 6.81 -11.57
N ALA A 93 1.40 7.07 -12.22
CA ALA A 93 1.80 6.35 -13.42
C ALA A 93 2.05 4.86 -13.13
N VAL A 94 2.77 4.55 -12.05
CA VAL A 94 2.97 3.15 -11.59
C VAL A 94 1.63 2.51 -11.23
N ALA A 95 0.82 3.19 -10.43
CA ALA A 95 -0.49 2.69 -10.01
C ALA A 95 -1.40 2.39 -11.20
N GLY A 96 -1.42 3.29 -12.20
CA GLY A 96 -2.19 3.12 -13.42
C GLY A 96 -1.71 1.93 -14.25
N ARG A 97 -0.39 1.71 -14.36
CA ARG A 97 0.18 0.55 -15.07
C ARG A 97 -0.18 -0.76 -14.36
N ILE A 98 0.01 -0.85 -13.04
CA ILE A 98 -0.37 -2.03 -12.25
C ILE A 98 -1.86 -2.34 -12.41
N ARG A 99 -2.74 -1.33 -12.30
CA ARG A 99 -4.20 -1.52 -12.45
C ARG A 99 -4.57 -2.06 -13.83
N ARG A 100 -3.95 -1.53 -14.89
CA ARG A 100 -4.19 -2.01 -16.26
C ARG A 100 -3.69 -3.45 -16.47
N LEU A 101 -2.54 -3.79 -15.89
CA LEU A 101 -2.00 -5.16 -15.93
C LEU A 101 -2.97 -6.15 -15.29
N LEU A 102 -3.44 -5.85 -14.07
CA LEU A 102 -4.42 -6.69 -13.36
C LEU A 102 -5.72 -6.82 -14.16
N SER A 103 -6.27 -5.70 -14.64
CA SER A 103 -7.51 -5.70 -15.42
C SER A 103 -7.40 -6.53 -16.72
N MET A 104 -6.22 -6.52 -17.35
CA MET A 104 -5.95 -7.32 -18.55
C MET A 104 -5.88 -8.81 -18.21
N ALA A 105 -5.18 -9.17 -17.13
CA ALA A 105 -5.06 -10.55 -16.66
C ALA A 105 -6.42 -11.12 -16.22
N ASP A 106 -7.21 -10.37 -15.44
CA ASP A 106 -8.53 -10.82 -14.98
C ASP A 106 -9.49 -11.04 -16.16
N ARG A 107 -9.39 -10.21 -17.20
CA ARG A 107 -10.16 -10.41 -18.45
C ARG A 107 -9.73 -11.68 -19.17
N LYS A 108 -8.41 -11.93 -19.30
CA LYS A 108 -7.87 -13.14 -19.92
C LYS A 108 -8.30 -14.39 -19.14
N ALA A 109 -8.17 -14.35 -17.82
CA ALA A 109 -8.57 -15.44 -16.92
C ALA A 109 -10.05 -15.82 -17.10
N LYS A 110 -10.93 -14.82 -17.17
CA LYS A 110 -12.36 -15.03 -17.41
C LYS A 110 -12.65 -15.69 -18.76
N VAL A 111 -11.91 -15.31 -19.81
CA VAL A 111 -12.08 -15.90 -21.15
C VAL A 111 -11.59 -17.35 -21.16
N ASP A 112 -10.47 -17.62 -20.49
CA ASP A 112 -9.87 -18.97 -20.44
C ASP A 112 -10.56 -19.90 -19.42
N GLY A 113 -11.43 -19.36 -18.57
CA GLY A 113 -12.11 -20.13 -17.51
C GLY A 113 -11.21 -20.52 -16.34
N ILE A 114 -10.12 -19.79 -16.12
CA ILE A 114 -9.18 -20.02 -15.01
C ILE A 114 -9.43 -19.02 -13.86
N PRO A 115 -8.96 -19.31 -12.62
CA PRO A 115 -9.02 -18.35 -11.52
C PRO A 115 -8.29 -17.04 -11.84
N ASP A 116 -8.90 -15.94 -11.43
CA ASP A 116 -8.41 -14.57 -11.65
C ASP A 116 -7.24 -14.21 -10.70
N THR A 117 -6.78 -12.95 -10.76
CA THR A 117 -5.68 -12.50 -9.91
C THR A 117 -6.03 -12.42 -8.42
N GLU A 118 -7.30 -12.26 -8.05
CA GLU A 118 -7.69 -12.18 -6.63
C GLU A 118 -7.62 -13.55 -5.93
N SER A 119 -7.72 -14.64 -6.70
CA SER A 119 -7.68 -16.01 -6.17
C SER A 119 -6.41 -16.37 -5.39
N VAL A 120 -5.31 -15.62 -5.57
CA VAL A 120 -4.04 -15.85 -4.85
C VAL A 120 -3.91 -15.04 -3.55
N VAL A 121 -4.84 -14.13 -3.27
CA VAL A 121 -4.79 -13.31 -2.05
C VAL A 121 -5.47 -14.08 -0.92
N THR A 122 -4.68 -14.83 -0.15
CA THR A 122 -5.15 -15.55 1.04
C THR A 122 -5.11 -14.65 2.29
N PRO A 123 -5.94 -14.93 3.32
CA PRO A 123 -5.84 -14.26 4.60
C PRO A 123 -4.44 -14.34 5.21
N ASP A 124 -3.81 -15.52 5.14
CA ASP A 124 -2.45 -15.76 5.66
C ASP A 124 -1.42 -14.80 5.04
N LEU A 125 -1.51 -14.54 3.73
CA LEU A 125 -0.63 -13.61 3.01
C LEU A 125 -0.75 -12.15 3.51
N LEU A 126 -1.87 -11.79 4.14
CA LEU A 126 -2.11 -10.48 4.71
C LEU A 126 -1.70 -10.38 6.18
N GLU A 127 -1.48 -11.51 6.85
CA GLU A 127 -1.04 -11.59 8.25
C GLU A 127 0.48 -11.46 8.38
N ASP A 128 1.23 -11.95 7.39
CA ASP A 128 2.70 -11.90 7.32
C ASP A 128 3.28 -10.55 6.84
N ALA A 129 2.42 -9.54 6.63
CA ALA A 129 2.74 -8.24 6.03
C ALA A 129 2.61 -7.05 6.98
#